data_AF-A0A835VTM8-F1
#
_entry.id   AF-A0A835VTM8-F1
#
_cell.length_a   1.000
_cell.length_b   1.000
_cell.length_c   1.000
_cell.angle_alpha   90.00
_cell.angle_beta   90.00
_cell.angle_gamma   90.00
#
_symmetry.space_group_name_H-M   'P 1'
#
loop_
_entity.id
_entity.type
_entity.pdbx_description
1 polymer ?
#
loop_
_entity_poly.entity_id
_entity_poly.type
_entity_poly.pdbx_seq_one_letter_code
_entity_poly.pdbx_strand_id
1 'polypeptide(L)'
;MTASADLVMVYSLQRHGARNVLPKGALLTETDLIGGPTLLPEGQRQTYNAGAAFRARYLSNATCGASGTCLPGSDAAGAAVSSGAKYGVLGTPGVGFGNFDVYVRSSALDRTIMSGLCFFNGVFQPDPAAPAANPAAYLPTGAQVVPVYTQSDQNDILIRAYTKCPAYQAALDAWFDSAEFQAQADASAGLRAAVAERWPAADTSLQNWWNVYDAINVYRTYGLGAPTPNFTDLFTPIQDLAYWLEVRKMQTRLTRNLLGGHLLADLLASLQGAAAAAANGSQLYYKLVSLSGHYNTQLGLLAALGLDAQAGAAAAAFVWYRPSLPRLAAVLAFELHAVPATAAAPGNGSSSSSSSSSSSNATVMYVVRAVAQDGPSASFITVPLPCASAAAAAALAAAVNAGAANATAAAANAAAAVGACTLDDFVALAAPRSMPEAADWCAACGNDDVSACRLARLQAEGGGGDEGEAWKIAVSVVVTFVGSLLLAALAVGVWSYCAVRRRQQQQQQQYGTGVGGADSHGMSSSFLPGGKAAAGKAPGCFRGVGGAGRGKGRGGAGDGLDSAELAQAPFHYSSAAAHQI
;
A
#
# COMPACT_ATOMS: atom_id res chain seq x y z
N MET A 1 -28.93 -8.16 14.57
CA MET A 1 -27.47 -8.21 14.83
C MET A 1 -27.22 -9.32 15.81
N THR A 2 -26.23 -10.17 15.54
CA THR A 2 -25.76 -11.20 16.48
C THR A 2 -25.15 -10.52 17.71
N ALA A 3 -25.10 -11.21 18.86
CA ALA A 3 -24.47 -10.68 20.07
C ALA A 3 -22.92 -10.63 19.99
N SER A 4 -22.35 -10.87 18.80
CA SER A 4 -20.91 -10.99 18.56
C SER A 4 -20.31 -9.65 18.14
N ALA A 5 -19.02 -9.45 18.42
CA ALA A 5 -18.24 -8.41 17.76
C ALA A 5 -18.08 -8.78 16.29
N ASP A 6 -18.32 -7.81 15.39
CA ASP A 6 -18.04 -7.96 13.98
C ASP A 6 -16.78 -7.16 13.66
N LEU A 7 -15.76 -7.81 13.08
CA LEU A 7 -14.64 -7.09 12.50
C LEU A 7 -15.15 -6.32 11.27
N VAL A 8 -14.87 -5.02 11.21
CA VAL A 8 -15.35 -4.10 10.17
C VAL A 8 -14.24 -3.83 9.16
N MET A 9 -13.04 -3.52 9.66
CA MET A 9 -11.91 -3.10 8.86
C MET A 9 -10.59 -3.57 9.47
N VAL A 10 -9.62 -3.86 8.62
CA VAL A 10 -8.21 -4.02 8.98
C VAL A 10 -7.35 -3.04 8.18
N TYR A 11 -6.54 -2.26 8.88
CA TYR A 11 -5.48 -1.45 8.32
C TYR A 11 -4.13 -2.08 8.69
N SER A 12 -3.32 -2.48 7.71
CA SER A 12 -2.06 -3.20 7.96
C SER A 12 -0.85 -2.50 7.37
N LEU A 13 0.30 -2.65 8.04
CA LEU A 13 1.60 -2.16 7.63
C LEU A 13 2.61 -3.30 7.73
N GLN A 14 3.28 -3.58 6.61
CA GLN A 14 4.19 -4.70 6.48
C GLN A 14 5.62 -4.18 6.32
N ARG A 15 6.58 -4.82 7.00
CA ARG A 15 8.00 -4.69 6.65
C ARG A 15 8.29 -5.65 5.49
N HIS A 16 9.09 -5.22 4.54
CA HIS A 16 9.60 -6.12 3.49
C HIS A 16 10.31 -7.37 4.05
N GLY A 17 10.40 -8.42 3.24
CA GLY A 17 11.16 -9.65 3.55
C GLY A 17 12.68 -9.48 3.41
N ALA A 18 13.41 -10.60 3.55
CA ALA A 18 14.85 -10.66 3.36
C ALA A 18 15.30 -10.10 2.00
N ARG A 19 16.40 -9.34 2.05
CA ARG A 19 16.98 -8.60 0.93
C ARG A 19 18.51 -8.78 0.91
N ASN A 20 19.15 -8.40 -0.18
CA ASN A 20 20.60 -8.16 -0.19
C ASN A 20 20.98 -6.95 0.71
N VAL A 21 22.28 -6.63 0.77
CA VAL A 21 22.83 -5.54 1.58
C VAL A 21 22.18 -4.20 1.22
N LEU A 22 21.82 -3.41 2.23
CA LEU A 22 21.27 -2.06 2.11
C LEU A 22 22.25 -1.08 2.77
N PRO A 23 23.18 -0.51 2.00
CA PRO A 23 23.92 0.65 2.44
C PRO A 23 22.95 1.81 2.64
N LYS A 24 23.04 2.47 3.79
CA LYS A 24 22.29 3.69 4.06
C LYS A 24 23.13 4.69 4.84
N GLY A 25 22.88 5.99 4.64
CA GLY A 25 23.50 7.04 5.42
C GLY A 25 23.09 7.00 6.89
N ALA A 26 23.87 7.66 7.74
CA ALA A 26 23.56 7.80 9.18
C ALA A 26 22.15 8.37 9.41
N LEU A 27 21.73 9.27 8.52
CA LEU A 27 20.42 9.95 8.48
C LEU A 27 19.31 9.18 7.75
N LEU A 28 19.45 7.85 7.62
CA LEU A 28 18.47 6.96 6.97
C LEU A 28 18.25 7.23 5.48
N THR A 29 19.08 8.08 4.86
CA THR A 29 19.06 8.32 3.42
C THR A 29 19.62 7.12 2.67
N GLU A 30 19.00 6.77 1.54
CA GLU A 30 19.42 5.67 0.67
C GLU A 30 19.94 6.29 -0.64
N THR A 31 21.16 5.94 -1.06
CA THR A 31 21.82 6.56 -2.22
C THR A 31 21.44 5.91 -3.56
N ASP A 32 20.96 4.65 -3.55
CA ASP A 32 20.65 3.87 -4.76
C ASP A 32 19.22 3.33 -4.75
N LEU A 33 18.27 4.14 -5.25
CA LEU A 33 16.85 3.80 -5.25
C LEU A 33 16.44 2.88 -6.42
N ILE A 34 17.09 3.02 -7.58
CA ILE A 34 16.79 2.24 -8.80
C ILE A 34 17.71 1.01 -8.83
N GLY A 35 17.12 -0.19 -8.81
CA GLY A 35 17.89 -1.44 -8.72
C GLY A 35 18.55 -1.65 -7.35
N GLY A 36 18.15 -0.86 -6.35
CA GLY A 36 18.61 -0.95 -4.97
C GLY A 36 18.30 -2.29 -4.31
N PRO A 37 18.35 -2.38 -2.97
CA PRO A 37 18.42 -3.68 -2.33
C PRO A 37 17.22 -4.58 -2.65
N THR A 38 17.48 -5.63 -3.44
CA THR A 38 16.49 -6.50 -4.04
C THR A 38 15.99 -7.54 -3.05
N LEU A 39 14.70 -7.86 -3.13
CA LEU A 39 14.10 -8.93 -2.34
C LEU A 39 14.67 -10.29 -2.76
N LEU A 40 15.17 -11.06 -1.80
CA LEU A 40 15.68 -12.41 -2.04
C LEU A 40 14.52 -13.40 -2.20
N PRO A 41 14.74 -14.57 -2.82
CA PRO A 41 13.77 -15.67 -2.80
C PRO A 41 13.33 -16.06 -1.38
N GLU A 42 14.26 -15.98 -0.41
CA GLU A 42 13.93 -16.13 1.00
C GLU A 42 12.91 -15.07 1.45
N GLY A 43 13.13 -13.80 1.10
CA GLY A 43 12.24 -12.70 1.45
C GLY A 43 10.85 -12.83 0.83
N GLN A 44 10.77 -13.32 -0.41
CA GLN A 44 9.51 -13.66 -1.07
C GLN A 44 8.75 -14.74 -0.30
N ARG A 45 9.45 -15.80 0.15
CA ARG A 45 8.84 -16.87 0.96
C ARG A 45 8.39 -16.35 2.32
N GLN A 46 9.19 -15.51 2.97
CA GLN A 46 8.83 -14.89 4.24
C GLN A 46 7.55 -14.06 4.10
N THR A 47 7.46 -13.17 3.12
CA THR A 47 6.28 -12.32 2.95
C THR A 47 5.05 -13.14 2.54
N TYR A 48 5.20 -14.15 1.68
CA TYR A 48 4.14 -15.11 1.38
C TYR A 48 3.61 -15.80 2.64
N ASN A 49 4.50 -16.32 3.50
CA ASN A 49 4.11 -16.99 4.74
C ASN A 49 3.42 -16.04 5.72
N ALA A 50 3.88 -14.79 5.84
CA ALA A 50 3.20 -13.76 6.61
C ALA A 50 1.79 -13.49 6.05
N GLY A 51 1.64 -13.45 4.72
CA GLY A 51 0.35 -13.34 4.04
C GLY A 51 -0.58 -14.54 4.30
N ALA A 52 -0.04 -15.75 4.33
CA ALA A 52 -0.80 -16.95 4.68
C ALA A 52 -1.28 -16.94 6.15
N ALA A 53 -0.44 -16.47 7.08
CA ALA A 53 -0.83 -16.26 8.46
C ALA A 53 -1.89 -15.16 8.60
N PHE A 54 -1.77 -14.08 7.83
CA PHE A 54 -2.77 -13.03 7.74
C PHE A 54 -4.12 -13.57 7.21
N ARG A 55 -4.10 -14.40 6.15
CA ARG A 55 -5.28 -15.11 5.65
C ARG A 55 -5.92 -15.96 6.73
N ALA A 56 -5.13 -16.73 7.46
CA ALA A 56 -5.63 -17.55 8.57
C ALA A 56 -6.34 -16.68 9.61
N ARG A 57 -5.78 -15.52 9.97
CA ARG A 57 -6.38 -14.62 10.95
C ARG A 57 -7.66 -13.94 10.45
N TYR A 58 -7.71 -13.49 9.19
CA TYR A 58 -8.76 -12.57 8.76
C TYR A 58 -9.73 -13.09 7.70
N LEU A 59 -9.37 -14.13 6.96
CA LEU A 59 -10.12 -14.53 5.75
C LEU A 59 -10.56 -15.99 5.76
N SER A 60 -9.80 -16.87 6.41
CA SER A 60 -10.13 -18.29 6.49
C SER A 60 -11.17 -18.53 7.58
N ASN A 61 -12.42 -18.81 7.20
CA ASN A 61 -13.51 -19.05 8.15
C ASN A 61 -13.17 -20.13 9.20
N ALA A 62 -12.41 -21.17 8.79
CA ALA A 62 -11.98 -22.25 9.67
C ALA A 62 -11.14 -21.78 10.87
N THR A 63 -10.50 -20.61 10.76
CA THR A 63 -9.58 -20.07 11.77
C THR A 63 -10.07 -18.72 12.31
N CYS A 64 -10.46 -17.79 11.43
CA CYS A 64 -10.90 -16.45 11.84
C CYS A 64 -12.24 -16.46 12.60
N GLY A 65 -13.10 -17.46 12.35
CA GLY A 65 -14.40 -17.57 13.02
C GLY A 65 -14.24 -17.88 14.51
N ALA A 66 -13.24 -18.69 14.86
CA ALA A 66 -12.96 -19.03 16.25
C ALA A 66 -12.38 -17.85 17.05
N SER A 67 -11.68 -16.92 16.38
CA SER A 67 -11.07 -15.74 17.00
C SER A 67 -11.91 -14.46 16.87
N GLY A 68 -13.08 -14.52 16.23
CA GLY A 68 -13.92 -13.33 15.96
C GLY A 68 -13.18 -12.27 15.14
N THR A 69 -12.30 -12.68 14.24
CA THR A 69 -11.46 -11.78 13.43
C THR A 69 -11.72 -11.93 11.94
N CYS A 70 -12.84 -12.54 11.53
CA CYS A 70 -13.15 -12.64 10.11
C CYS A 70 -13.54 -11.29 9.53
N LEU A 71 -12.83 -10.85 8.49
CA LEU A 71 -13.26 -9.72 7.67
C LEU A 71 -14.59 -10.07 6.96
N PRO A 72 -15.52 -9.11 6.88
CA PRO A 72 -16.81 -9.34 6.24
C PRO A 72 -16.62 -9.34 4.72
N GLY A 73 -17.23 -10.30 4.02
CA GLY A 73 -17.27 -10.29 2.56
C GLY A 73 -18.37 -9.35 2.05
N SER A 74 -18.25 -8.91 0.80
CA SER A 74 -19.38 -8.36 0.02
C SER A 74 -19.50 -9.10 -1.30
N ASP A 75 -20.73 -9.28 -1.78
CA ASP A 75 -20.94 -9.73 -3.16
C ASP A 75 -20.85 -8.56 -4.16
N ALA A 76 -20.96 -8.87 -5.45
CA ALA A 76 -20.86 -7.88 -6.53
C ALA A 76 -21.98 -6.82 -6.51
N ALA A 77 -23.06 -7.04 -5.75
CA ALA A 77 -24.14 -6.07 -5.55
C ALA A 77 -23.93 -5.22 -4.29
N GLY A 78 -22.81 -5.41 -3.57
CA GLY A 78 -22.54 -4.73 -2.32
C GLY A 78 -23.38 -5.25 -1.17
N ALA A 79 -23.99 -6.43 -1.25
CA ALA A 79 -24.69 -7.02 -0.12
C ALA A 79 -23.71 -7.71 0.83
N ALA A 80 -23.95 -7.58 2.14
CA ALA A 80 -23.15 -8.24 3.16
C ALA A 80 -23.29 -9.77 3.04
N VAL A 81 -22.17 -10.48 3.06
CA VAL A 81 -22.16 -11.94 3.04
C VAL A 81 -21.48 -12.45 4.30
N SER A 82 -21.98 -13.57 4.84
CA SER A 82 -21.46 -14.20 6.06
C SER A 82 -19.93 -14.29 6.05
N SER A 83 -19.35 -13.87 7.18
CA SER A 83 -17.92 -13.72 7.41
C SER A 83 -17.12 -14.96 7.00
N GLY A 84 -15.96 -14.75 6.38
CA GLY A 84 -15.01 -15.82 6.03
C GLY A 84 -15.36 -16.66 4.81
N ALA A 85 -16.49 -16.43 4.15
CA ALA A 85 -16.92 -17.25 3.03
C ALA A 85 -16.98 -16.54 1.67
N LYS A 86 -16.72 -15.23 1.54
CA LYS A 86 -16.79 -14.48 0.25
C LYS A 86 -16.02 -13.15 0.22
N TYR A 87 -14.87 -13.05 0.87
CA TYR A 87 -14.02 -11.87 0.62
C TYR A 87 -13.47 -12.02 -0.80
N GLY A 88 -13.87 -11.12 -1.71
CA GLY A 88 -13.45 -10.94 -3.12
C GLY A 88 -13.51 -12.15 -4.07
N VAL A 89 -14.27 -12.17 -5.18
CA VAL A 89 -13.95 -13.06 -6.34
C VAL A 89 -14.58 -12.52 -7.62
N LEU A 90 -13.90 -12.71 -8.75
CA LEU A 90 -14.52 -12.77 -10.07
C LEU A 90 -14.96 -14.22 -10.39
N GLY A 91 -16.26 -14.50 -10.31
CA GLY A 91 -16.87 -15.70 -10.93
C GLY A 91 -17.58 -16.70 -10.00
N THR A 92 -17.30 -16.74 -8.69
CA THR A 92 -17.99 -17.66 -7.76
C THR A 92 -18.17 -17.04 -6.36
N PRO A 93 -19.30 -17.24 -5.68
CA PRO A 93 -19.47 -16.78 -4.30
C PRO A 93 -18.57 -17.61 -3.35
N GLY A 94 -17.45 -17.10 -2.84
CA GLY A 94 -16.57 -17.94 -1.99
C GLY A 94 -15.24 -17.40 -1.44
N VAL A 95 -14.29 -17.03 -2.31
CA VAL A 95 -12.86 -16.99 -1.92
C VAL A 95 -11.98 -16.12 -2.84
N GLY A 96 -11.40 -15.00 -2.39
CA GLY A 96 -10.40 -14.25 -3.18
C GLY A 96 -10.27 -12.72 -3.00
N PHE A 97 -9.83 -12.03 -4.05
CA PHE A 97 -9.58 -10.59 -4.09
C PHE A 97 -10.77 -9.78 -4.65
N GLY A 98 -11.08 -8.64 -4.02
CA GLY A 98 -12.10 -7.70 -4.47
C GLY A 98 -11.55 -6.27 -4.43
N ASN A 99 -11.56 -5.57 -5.56
CA ASN A 99 -11.02 -4.22 -5.68
C ASN A 99 -11.85 -3.15 -4.96
N PHE A 100 -13.09 -3.46 -4.58
CA PHE A 100 -13.93 -2.60 -3.73
C PHE A 100 -13.61 -2.76 -2.24
N ASP A 101 -13.09 -3.92 -1.84
CA ASP A 101 -12.85 -4.26 -0.45
C ASP A 101 -11.39 -4.06 -0.03
N VAL A 102 -10.45 -4.07 -0.99
CA VAL A 102 -9.00 -4.10 -0.76
C VAL A 102 -8.31 -2.92 -1.43
N TYR A 103 -7.52 -2.18 -0.66
CA TYR A 103 -6.55 -1.23 -1.16
C TYR A 103 -5.14 -1.60 -0.70
N VAL A 104 -4.20 -1.67 -1.65
CA VAL A 104 -2.80 -1.97 -1.37
C VAL A 104 -1.90 -0.88 -1.92
N ARG A 105 -1.05 -0.33 -1.07
CA ARG A 105 -0.01 0.61 -1.46
C ARG A 105 1.35 0.13 -0.97
N SER A 106 2.39 0.44 -1.72
CA SER A 106 3.78 0.18 -1.38
C SER A 106 4.58 1.47 -1.54
N SER A 107 5.70 1.59 -0.83
CA SER A 107 6.75 2.53 -1.28
C SER A 107 7.30 2.09 -2.64
N ALA A 108 7.84 3.04 -3.41
CA ALA A 108 8.41 2.81 -4.74
C ALA A 108 9.82 2.18 -4.71
N LEU A 109 9.95 1.04 -4.03
CA LEU A 109 11.18 0.25 -3.98
C LEU A 109 10.87 -1.20 -4.36
N ASP A 110 11.73 -1.82 -5.17
CA ASP A 110 11.54 -3.20 -5.63
C ASP A 110 11.25 -4.15 -4.47
N ARG A 111 12.02 -4.03 -3.37
CA ARG A 111 11.82 -4.89 -2.20
C ARG A 111 10.45 -4.75 -1.54
N THR A 112 9.86 -3.57 -1.50
CA THR A 112 8.54 -3.36 -0.89
C THR A 112 7.42 -3.72 -1.85
N ILE A 113 7.57 -3.41 -3.14
CA ILE A 113 6.59 -3.77 -4.17
C ILE A 113 6.49 -5.30 -4.28
N MET A 114 7.64 -5.98 -4.43
CA MET A 114 7.69 -7.46 -4.47
C MET A 114 7.21 -8.08 -3.16
N SER A 115 7.52 -7.47 -2.01
CA SER A 115 7.01 -7.95 -0.73
C SER A 115 5.48 -7.90 -0.66
N GLY A 116 4.88 -6.80 -1.12
CA GLY A 116 3.43 -6.66 -1.20
C GLY A 116 2.81 -7.71 -2.11
N LEU A 117 3.37 -7.91 -3.31
CA LEU A 117 2.90 -8.94 -4.25
C LEU A 117 2.97 -10.35 -3.63
N CYS A 118 4.11 -10.72 -3.04
CA CYS A 118 4.30 -12.02 -2.41
C CYS A 118 3.38 -12.22 -1.20
N PHE A 119 3.22 -11.20 -0.36
CA PHE A 119 2.28 -11.22 0.75
C PHE A 119 0.86 -11.50 0.27
N PHE A 120 0.40 -10.77 -0.74
CA PHE A 120 -0.95 -10.93 -1.26
C PHE A 120 -1.20 -12.23 -2.01
N ASN A 121 -0.16 -12.85 -2.58
CA ASN A 121 -0.26 -14.24 -3.06
C ASN A 121 -0.49 -15.26 -1.91
N GLY A 122 -0.01 -14.94 -0.70
CA GLY A 122 -0.31 -15.72 0.51
C GLY A 122 -1.71 -15.43 1.07
N VAL A 123 -2.15 -14.17 0.99
CA VAL A 123 -3.48 -13.73 1.43
C VAL A 123 -4.59 -14.31 0.53
N PHE A 124 -4.44 -14.16 -0.78
CA PHE A 124 -5.37 -14.62 -1.81
C PHE A 124 -4.73 -15.72 -2.63
N GLN A 125 -4.87 -16.94 -2.12
CA GLN A 125 -4.34 -18.12 -2.79
C GLN A 125 -4.98 -18.30 -4.19
N PRO A 126 -4.27 -18.95 -5.13
CA PRO A 126 -4.83 -19.31 -6.42
C PRO A 126 -6.18 -20.00 -6.28
N ASP A 127 -7.10 -19.72 -7.20
CA ASP A 127 -8.41 -20.37 -7.20
C ASP A 127 -8.24 -21.90 -7.31
N PRO A 128 -8.61 -22.68 -6.29
CA PRO A 128 -8.49 -24.14 -6.36
C PRO A 128 -9.39 -24.76 -7.44
N ALA A 129 -10.41 -24.03 -7.91
CA ALA A 129 -11.28 -24.43 -9.02
C ALA A 129 -10.72 -24.07 -10.40
N ALA A 130 -9.58 -23.37 -10.47
CA ALA A 130 -8.82 -23.15 -11.70
C ALA A 130 -7.68 -24.18 -11.80
N PRO A 131 -7.88 -25.38 -12.36
CA PRO A 131 -6.77 -26.28 -12.63
C PRO A 131 -5.74 -25.59 -13.54
N ALA A 132 -4.46 -25.90 -13.36
CA ALA A 132 -3.35 -25.39 -14.18
C ALA A 132 -3.48 -25.67 -15.69
N ALA A 133 -4.50 -26.45 -16.08
CA ALA A 133 -4.88 -26.80 -17.46
C ALA A 133 -6.30 -26.36 -17.83
N ASN A 134 -6.98 -25.52 -17.02
CA ASN A 134 -8.30 -25.00 -17.37
C ASN A 134 -8.17 -23.88 -18.41
N PRO A 135 -8.62 -24.07 -19.66
CA PRO A 135 -8.60 -23.00 -20.67
C PRO A 135 -9.50 -21.81 -20.32
N ALA A 136 -10.35 -21.92 -19.28
CA ALA A 136 -11.17 -20.82 -18.76
C ALA A 136 -10.51 -20.02 -17.62
N ALA A 137 -9.32 -20.40 -17.14
CA ALA A 137 -8.60 -19.61 -16.14
C ALA A 137 -8.02 -18.34 -16.77
N TYR A 138 -8.20 -17.19 -16.12
CA TYR A 138 -7.63 -15.91 -16.61
C TYR A 138 -6.10 -15.88 -16.60
N LEU A 139 -5.47 -16.62 -15.67
CA LEU A 139 -4.02 -16.84 -15.60
C LEU A 139 -3.69 -18.33 -15.53
N PRO A 140 -2.55 -18.78 -16.10
CA PRO A 140 -2.18 -20.21 -16.13
C PRO A 140 -2.09 -20.88 -14.76
N THR A 141 -1.82 -20.12 -13.71
CA THR A 141 -1.64 -20.62 -12.34
C THR A 141 -2.87 -20.50 -11.46
N GLY A 142 -3.99 -19.93 -11.97
CA GLY A 142 -5.15 -19.58 -11.16
C GLY A 142 -4.88 -18.43 -10.16
N ALA A 143 -3.71 -17.78 -10.25
CA ALA A 143 -3.32 -16.70 -9.34
C ALA A 143 -4.29 -15.51 -9.40
N GLN A 144 -4.50 -14.88 -8.25
CA GLN A 144 -5.30 -13.67 -8.13
C GLN A 144 -4.36 -12.47 -8.13
N VAL A 145 -4.54 -11.57 -9.09
CA VAL A 145 -3.68 -10.39 -9.22
C VAL A 145 -4.24 -9.25 -8.37
N VAL A 146 -3.54 -8.92 -7.29
CA VAL A 146 -3.84 -7.75 -6.46
C VAL A 146 -3.04 -6.55 -6.98
N PRO A 147 -3.70 -5.44 -7.38
CA PRO A 147 -3.00 -4.21 -7.71
C PRO A 147 -2.24 -3.66 -6.50
N VAL A 148 -0.95 -3.38 -6.68
CA VAL A 148 -0.12 -2.71 -5.67
C VAL A 148 0.21 -1.31 -6.17
N TYR A 149 -0.46 -0.31 -5.61
CA TYR A 149 -0.22 1.10 -5.95
C TYR A 149 1.07 1.59 -5.32
N THR A 150 1.67 2.62 -5.91
CA THR A 150 2.88 3.22 -5.37
C THR A 150 2.91 4.72 -5.67
N GLN A 151 3.70 5.44 -4.88
CA GLN A 151 4.04 6.84 -5.12
C GLN A 151 5.54 6.93 -5.33
N SER A 152 5.98 7.77 -6.28
CA SER A 152 7.41 7.95 -6.55
C SER A 152 8.16 8.25 -5.24
N ASP A 153 9.37 7.71 -5.10
CA ASP A 153 10.07 7.83 -3.82
C ASP A 153 10.26 9.28 -3.40
N GLN A 154 10.56 10.19 -4.33
CA GLN A 154 10.73 11.62 -4.03
C GLN A 154 9.50 12.25 -3.37
N ASN A 155 8.30 11.68 -3.58
CA ASN A 155 7.04 12.25 -3.13
C ASN A 155 6.29 11.40 -2.10
N ASP A 156 6.83 10.26 -1.69
CA ASP A 156 6.15 9.35 -0.77
C ASP A 156 6.35 9.77 0.70
N ILE A 157 5.53 10.71 1.16
CA ILE A 157 5.47 11.16 2.56
C ILE A 157 4.59 10.26 3.44
N LEU A 158 3.80 9.35 2.84
CA LEU A 158 2.95 8.43 3.61
C LEU A 158 3.77 7.28 4.21
N ILE A 159 4.55 6.58 3.37
CA ILE A 159 5.32 5.40 3.82
C ILE A 159 6.77 5.77 4.16
N ARG A 160 7.33 6.80 3.51
CA ARG A 160 8.76 7.16 3.56
C ARG A 160 9.03 8.60 4.02
N ALA A 161 8.21 9.15 4.93
CA ALA A 161 8.48 10.46 5.56
C ALA A 161 9.85 10.54 6.23
N TYR A 162 10.36 9.42 6.77
CA TYR A 162 11.63 9.33 7.50
C TYR A 162 12.88 9.68 6.68
N THR A 163 12.80 9.73 5.35
CA THR A 163 13.90 10.21 4.50
C THR A 163 13.69 11.63 3.97
N LYS A 164 12.58 12.27 4.31
CA LYS A 164 12.09 13.50 3.67
C LYS A 164 11.86 14.65 4.62
N CYS A 165 12.15 14.52 5.91
CA CYS A 165 11.81 15.54 6.88
C CYS A 165 13.08 16.26 7.40
N PRO A 166 13.42 17.46 6.88
CA PRO A 166 14.57 18.23 7.34
C PRO A 166 14.59 18.48 8.84
N ALA A 167 13.44 18.81 9.45
CA ALA A 167 13.34 19.01 10.89
C ALA A 167 13.73 17.75 11.69
N TYR A 168 13.35 16.55 11.21
CA TYR A 168 13.78 15.29 11.82
C TYR A 168 15.27 15.03 11.59
N GLN A 169 15.78 15.29 10.38
CA GLN A 169 17.20 15.13 10.08
C GLN A 169 18.06 16.01 11.00
N ALA A 170 17.68 17.27 11.20
CA ALA A 170 18.35 18.17 12.13
C ALA A 170 18.29 17.68 13.59
N ALA A 171 17.13 17.14 14.02
CA ALA A 171 17.01 16.54 15.36
C ALA A 171 17.89 15.28 15.52
N LEU A 172 18.02 14.49 14.46
CA LEU A 172 18.86 13.29 14.44
C LEU A 172 20.36 13.65 14.42
N ASP A 173 20.76 14.66 13.64
CA ASP A 173 22.12 15.20 13.64
C ASP A 173 22.51 15.69 15.03
N ALA A 174 21.66 16.52 15.66
CA ALA A 174 21.89 16.99 17.02
C ALA A 174 21.96 15.83 18.05
N TRP A 175 21.25 14.73 17.81
CA TRP A 175 21.32 13.56 18.68
C TRP A 175 22.67 12.83 18.57
N PHE A 176 23.33 12.83 17.42
CA PHE A 176 24.68 12.25 17.31
C PHE A 176 25.72 12.99 18.15
N ASP A 177 25.48 14.27 18.46
CA ASP A 177 26.31 15.07 19.36
C ASP A 177 25.86 14.98 20.84
N SER A 178 24.80 14.23 21.13
CA SER A 178 24.23 14.15 22.48
C SER A 178 25.05 13.28 23.43
N ALA A 179 24.96 13.57 24.74
CA ALA A 179 25.63 12.78 25.78
C ALA A 179 25.22 11.30 25.79
N GLU A 180 23.98 10.97 25.42
CA GLU A 180 23.55 9.57 25.31
C GLU A 180 24.28 8.84 24.18
N PHE A 181 24.40 9.48 23.01
CA PHE A 181 25.11 8.89 21.88
C PHE A 181 26.60 8.73 22.18
N GLN A 182 27.23 9.75 22.77
CA GLN A 182 28.63 9.68 23.18
C GLN A 182 28.87 8.60 24.24
N ALA A 183 27.98 8.48 25.25
CA ALA A 183 28.07 7.42 26.24
C ALA A 183 27.98 6.02 25.61
N GLN A 184 27.11 5.82 24.61
CA GLN A 184 27.06 4.55 23.88
C GLN A 184 28.29 4.35 22.97
N ALA A 185 28.83 5.42 22.39
CA ALA A 185 30.06 5.37 21.59
C ALA A 185 31.25 4.90 22.42
N ASP A 186 31.37 5.39 23.66
CA ASP A 186 32.38 4.98 24.63
C ASP A 186 32.15 3.54 25.09
N ALA A 187 30.92 3.21 25.50
CA ALA A 187 30.57 1.86 25.98
C ALA A 187 30.77 0.79 24.91
N SER A 188 30.60 1.13 23.63
CA SER A 188 30.77 0.21 22.50
C SER A 188 32.19 0.22 21.91
N ALA A 189 33.09 1.09 22.36
CA ALA A 189 34.40 1.28 21.73
C ALA A 189 35.20 -0.02 21.60
N GLY A 190 35.19 -0.87 22.63
CA GLY A 190 35.89 -2.16 22.60
C GLY A 190 35.35 -3.12 21.54
N LEU A 191 34.02 -3.23 21.41
CA LEU A 191 33.38 -4.04 20.38
C LEU A 191 33.74 -3.53 18.98
N ARG A 192 33.64 -2.22 18.77
CA ARG A 192 33.92 -1.59 17.47
C ARG A 192 35.39 -1.76 17.08
N ALA A 193 36.32 -1.64 18.03
CA ALA A 193 37.74 -1.92 17.82
C ALA A 193 38.01 -3.39 17.45
N ALA A 194 37.37 -4.35 18.11
CA ALA A 194 37.51 -5.76 17.78
C ALA A 194 37.01 -6.08 16.36
N VAL A 195 35.94 -5.41 15.90
CA VAL A 195 35.48 -5.53 14.51
C VAL A 195 36.46 -4.88 13.53
N ALA A 196 37.00 -3.70 13.86
CA ALA A 196 37.97 -3.00 13.03
C ALA A 196 39.28 -3.79 12.87
N GLU A 197 39.77 -4.45 13.92
CA GLU A 197 40.96 -5.30 13.86
C GLU A 197 40.75 -6.48 12.89
N ARG A 198 39.58 -7.12 12.95
CA ARG A 198 39.24 -8.25 12.07
C ARG A 198 38.86 -7.81 10.66
N TRP A 199 38.35 -6.59 10.49
CA TRP A 199 37.93 -6.02 9.21
C TRP A 199 38.40 -4.56 9.03
N PRO A 200 39.70 -4.33 8.77
CA PRO A 200 40.29 -2.98 8.77
C PRO A 200 39.72 -2.00 7.72
N ALA A 201 39.10 -2.52 6.67
CA ALA A 201 38.50 -1.72 5.60
C ALA A 201 37.10 -1.19 5.94
N ALA A 202 36.47 -1.68 7.02
CA ALA A 202 35.13 -1.26 7.41
C ALA A 202 35.15 0.03 8.23
N ASP A 203 34.28 0.98 7.90
CA ASP A 203 33.98 2.10 8.81
C ASP A 203 33.16 1.60 10.00
N THR A 204 33.82 1.46 11.15
CA THR A 204 33.27 0.98 12.41
C THR A 204 32.86 2.11 13.36
N SER A 205 32.65 3.33 12.83
CA SER A 205 32.03 4.40 13.60
C SER A 205 30.63 4.00 14.08
N LEU A 206 30.21 4.50 15.25
CA LEU A 206 28.87 4.18 15.77
C LEU A 206 27.76 4.71 14.83
N GLN A 207 27.99 5.84 14.16
CA GLN A 207 27.02 6.38 13.18
C GLN A 207 26.81 5.45 11.98
N ASN A 208 27.87 4.79 11.50
CA ASN A 208 27.83 3.83 10.39
C ASN A 208 27.52 2.39 10.81
N TRP A 209 27.35 2.11 12.10
CA TRP A 209 27.33 0.75 12.63
C TRP A 209 26.25 -0.16 12.04
N TRP A 210 25.12 0.41 11.61
CA TRP A 210 24.10 -0.35 10.89
C TRP A 210 24.65 -1.03 9.63
N ASN A 211 25.48 -0.33 8.84
CA ASN A 211 26.01 -0.88 7.59
C ASN A 211 26.99 -2.03 7.86
N VAL A 212 27.78 -1.94 8.94
CA VAL A 212 28.65 -3.02 9.42
C VAL A 212 27.81 -4.25 9.77
N TYR A 213 26.78 -4.07 10.60
CA TYR A 213 25.86 -5.15 10.95
C TYR A 213 25.16 -5.74 9.74
N ASP A 214 24.58 -4.91 8.85
CA ASP A 214 23.79 -5.38 7.71
C ASP A 214 24.65 -6.18 6.73
N ALA A 215 25.88 -5.73 6.44
CA ALA A 215 26.82 -6.47 5.61
C ALA A 215 27.18 -7.84 6.20
N ILE A 216 27.52 -7.89 7.49
CA ILE A 216 27.84 -9.15 8.19
C ILE A 216 26.61 -10.08 8.21
N ASN A 217 25.43 -9.55 8.57
CA ASN A 217 24.21 -10.32 8.68
C ASN A 217 23.79 -10.91 7.33
N VAL A 218 23.80 -10.12 6.26
CA VAL A 218 23.42 -10.59 4.91
C VAL A 218 24.43 -11.61 4.39
N TYR A 219 25.74 -11.34 4.52
CA TYR A 219 26.76 -12.29 4.04
C TYR A 219 26.72 -13.60 4.83
N ARG A 220 26.67 -13.53 6.17
CA ARG A 220 26.60 -14.72 7.04
C ARG A 220 25.33 -15.55 6.78
N THR A 221 24.20 -14.90 6.54
CA THR A 221 22.90 -15.58 6.42
C THR A 221 22.65 -16.12 5.01
N TYR A 222 23.10 -15.39 3.98
CA TYR A 222 22.73 -15.67 2.58
C TYR A 222 23.91 -15.86 1.64
N GLY A 223 25.14 -15.59 2.07
CA GLY A 223 26.33 -15.62 1.20
C GLY A 223 26.33 -14.51 0.14
N LEU A 224 25.60 -13.42 0.37
CA LEU A 224 25.42 -12.32 -0.59
C LEU A 224 26.11 -11.04 -0.11
N GLY A 225 26.52 -10.20 -1.07
CA GLY A 225 27.29 -8.99 -0.82
C GLY A 225 28.80 -9.24 -0.84
N ALA A 226 29.58 -8.23 -0.43
CA ALA A 226 31.03 -8.38 -0.28
C ALA A 226 31.33 -9.40 0.83
N PRO A 227 32.30 -10.32 0.63
CA PRO A 227 32.72 -11.24 1.68
C PRO A 227 33.12 -10.50 2.95
N THR A 228 32.55 -10.92 4.09
CA THR A 228 32.91 -10.39 5.40
C THR A 228 33.70 -11.44 6.18
N PRO A 229 34.62 -11.03 7.07
CA PRO A 229 35.27 -11.95 8.00
C PRO A 229 34.24 -12.72 8.85
N ASN A 230 34.66 -13.86 9.42
CA ASN A 230 33.79 -14.60 10.33
C ASN A 230 33.64 -13.83 11.64
N PHE A 231 32.39 -13.44 11.98
CA PHE A 231 32.02 -12.76 13.21
C PHE A 231 31.05 -13.57 14.08
N THR A 232 30.99 -14.89 13.92
CA THR A 232 30.02 -15.74 14.63
C THR A 232 30.11 -15.58 16.16
N ASP A 233 31.32 -15.41 16.69
CA ASP A 233 31.61 -15.16 18.11
C ASP A 233 31.16 -13.77 18.60
N LEU A 234 31.06 -12.78 17.70
CA LEU A 234 30.72 -11.39 18.02
C LEU A 234 29.36 -10.96 17.46
N PHE A 235 28.61 -11.85 16.81
CA PHE A 235 27.45 -11.46 16.03
C PHE A 235 26.33 -10.85 16.88
N THR A 236 26.02 -11.45 18.04
CA THR A 236 24.99 -10.94 18.96
C THR A 236 25.29 -9.52 19.43
N PRO A 237 26.46 -9.19 20.01
CA PRO A 237 26.75 -7.82 20.41
C PRO A 237 26.79 -6.83 19.23
N ILE A 238 27.23 -7.25 18.03
CA ILE A 238 27.16 -6.43 16.81
C ILE A 238 25.70 -6.08 16.49
N GLN A 239 24.82 -7.09 16.49
CA GLN A 239 23.39 -6.92 16.23
C GLN A 239 22.72 -6.03 17.29
N ASP A 240 22.98 -6.27 18.57
CA ASP A 240 22.35 -5.53 19.66
C ASP A 240 22.70 -4.03 19.59
N LEU A 241 23.95 -3.69 19.25
CA LEU A 241 24.36 -2.30 19.05
C LEU A 241 23.70 -1.67 17.82
N ALA A 242 23.56 -2.42 16.72
CA ALA A 242 22.87 -1.94 15.52
C ALA A 242 21.37 -1.73 15.78
N TYR A 243 20.74 -2.61 16.55
CA TYR A 243 19.34 -2.47 16.92
C TYR A 243 19.13 -1.32 17.89
N TRP A 244 20.01 -1.16 18.90
CA TRP A 244 20.00 0.01 19.76
C TRP A 244 20.04 1.29 18.94
N LEU A 245 20.98 1.40 17.98
CA LEU A 245 21.15 2.56 17.13
C LEU A 245 19.86 2.89 16.37
N GLU A 246 19.29 1.90 15.70
CA GLU A 246 18.11 2.11 14.87
C GLU A 246 16.83 2.35 15.66
N VAL A 247 16.66 1.67 16.79
CA VAL A 247 15.53 1.91 17.69
C VAL A 247 15.59 3.35 18.21
N ARG A 248 16.76 3.84 18.64
CA ARG A 248 16.91 5.20 19.19
C ARG A 248 16.57 6.27 18.16
N LYS A 249 16.93 6.08 16.88
CA LYS A 249 16.56 6.97 15.77
C LYS A 249 15.05 7.14 15.58
N MET A 250 14.26 6.15 16.03
CA MET A 250 12.82 6.06 15.76
C MET A 250 11.93 6.34 16.98
N GLN A 251 12.49 6.80 18.10
CA GLN A 251 11.72 7.11 19.32
C GLN A 251 10.98 8.45 19.24
N THR A 252 9.84 8.57 19.94
CA THR A 252 9.00 9.79 19.98
C THR A 252 9.80 11.04 20.31
N ARG A 253 10.84 10.95 21.15
CA ARG A 253 11.67 12.11 21.50
C ARG A 253 12.39 12.75 20.29
N LEU A 254 12.72 11.96 19.27
CA LEU A 254 13.33 12.43 18.03
C LEU A 254 12.29 12.60 16.93
N THR A 255 11.46 11.59 16.72
CA THR A 255 10.52 11.56 15.60
C THR A 255 9.30 12.43 15.83
N ARG A 256 8.88 12.62 17.09
CA ARG A 256 7.57 13.15 17.46
C ARG A 256 6.50 12.48 16.59
N ASN A 257 5.68 13.28 15.91
CA ASN A 257 4.79 12.86 14.84
C ASN A 257 5.31 13.18 13.43
N LEU A 258 6.55 13.65 13.26
CA LEU A 258 7.09 14.05 11.95
C LEU A 258 7.16 12.88 10.95
N LEU A 259 7.41 11.67 11.44
CA LEU A 259 7.61 10.49 10.58
C LEU A 259 6.36 9.62 10.42
N GLY A 260 5.40 9.75 11.34
CA GLY A 260 4.19 8.94 11.38
C GLY A 260 2.89 9.72 11.39
N GLY A 261 2.93 11.06 11.46
CA GLY A 261 1.74 11.90 11.63
C GLY A 261 0.81 11.88 10.42
N HIS A 262 1.36 11.94 9.20
CA HIS A 262 0.57 11.83 7.97
C HIS A 262 -0.01 10.41 7.80
N LEU A 263 0.79 9.39 8.11
CA LEU A 263 0.34 7.99 8.14
C LEU A 263 -0.72 7.72 9.22
N LEU A 264 -0.61 8.38 10.37
CA LEU A 264 -1.60 8.30 11.44
C LEU A 264 -2.91 8.96 11.02
N ALA A 265 -2.86 10.05 10.26
CA ALA A 265 -4.04 10.66 9.64
C ALA A 265 -4.73 9.71 8.65
N ASP A 266 -3.96 9.04 7.78
CA ASP A 266 -4.50 8.06 6.83
C ASP A 266 -5.18 6.87 7.53
N LEU A 267 -4.55 6.35 8.60
CA LEU A 267 -5.15 5.34 9.48
C LEU A 267 -6.43 5.85 10.13
N LEU A 268 -6.42 7.06 10.69
CA LEU A 268 -7.57 7.64 11.39
C LEU A 268 -8.76 7.83 10.44
N ALA A 269 -8.52 8.43 9.28
CA ALA A 269 -9.53 8.64 8.25
C ALA A 269 -10.12 7.31 7.76
N SER A 270 -9.27 6.29 7.58
CA SER A 270 -9.67 4.94 7.22
C SER A 270 -10.63 4.32 8.25
N LEU A 271 -10.25 4.34 9.54
CA LEU A 271 -11.06 3.77 10.61
C LEU A 271 -12.39 4.52 10.80
N GLN A 272 -12.36 5.86 10.80
CA GLN A 272 -13.56 6.69 10.93
C GLN A 272 -14.49 6.53 9.73
N GLY A 273 -13.93 6.49 8.51
CA GLY A 273 -14.69 6.27 7.27
C GLY A 273 -15.39 4.90 7.27
N ALA A 274 -14.69 3.84 7.67
CA ALA A 274 -15.27 2.51 7.79
C ALA A 274 -16.35 2.43 8.88
N ALA A 275 -16.15 3.06 10.04
CA ALA A 275 -17.15 3.13 11.10
C ALA A 275 -18.42 3.87 10.62
N ALA A 276 -18.26 5.03 9.98
CA ALA A 276 -19.38 5.80 9.44
C ALA A 276 -20.14 5.04 8.34
N ALA A 277 -19.42 4.38 7.44
CA ALA A 277 -20.02 3.55 6.39
C ALA A 277 -20.81 2.38 7.00
N ALA A 278 -20.21 1.64 7.93
CA ALA A 278 -20.84 0.51 8.60
C ALA A 278 -22.09 0.93 9.40
N ALA A 279 -22.03 2.07 10.11
CA ALA A 279 -23.16 2.60 10.89
C ALA A 279 -24.36 2.96 10.00
N ASN A 280 -24.09 3.43 8.77
CA ASN A 280 -25.12 3.73 7.77
C ASN A 280 -25.53 2.52 6.93
N GLY A 281 -25.03 1.32 7.25
CA GLY A 281 -25.29 0.09 6.51
C GLY A 281 -24.61 0.01 5.13
N SER A 282 -23.78 0.99 4.78
CA SER A 282 -23.01 0.99 3.52
C SER A 282 -21.94 -0.11 3.55
N GLN A 283 -21.75 -0.75 2.40
CA GLN A 283 -20.65 -1.70 2.17
C GLN A 283 -19.54 -1.09 1.29
N LEU A 284 -19.68 0.18 0.90
CA LEU A 284 -18.75 0.87 -0.01
C LEU A 284 -17.62 1.54 0.77
N TYR A 285 -16.69 0.73 1.27
CA TYR A 285 -15.44 1.18 1.87
C TYR A 285 -14.40 0.06 1.82
N TYR A 286 -13.12 0.41 1.91
CA TYR A 286 -12.07 -0.61 2.00
C TYR A 286 -12.10 -1.29 3.37
N LYS A 287 -12.36 -2.59 3.35
CA LYS A 287 -12.29 -3.45 4.54
C LYS A 287 -10.87 -3.89 4.85
N LEU A 288 -10.00 -3.93 3.84
CA LEU A 288 -8.57 -4.15 3.99
C LEU A 288 -7.80 -3.01 3.33
N VAL A 289 -7.12 -2.22 4.15
CA VAL A 289 -6.07 -1.30 3.70
C VAL A 289 -4.74 -1.90 4.09
N SER A 290 -3.78 -1.96 3.16
CA SER A 290 -2.48 -2.55 3.42
C SER A 290 -1.35 -1.73 2.81
N LEU A 291 -0.38 -1.38 3.64
CA LEU A 291 0.83 -0.69 3.25
C LEU A 291 2.04 -1.63 3.32
N SER A 292 2.75 -1.80 2.20
CA SER A 292 4.05 -2.48 2.17
C SER A 292 5.17 -1.44 2.29
N GLY A 293 5.93 -1.51 3.38
CA GLY A 293 6.94 -0.52 3.71
C GLY A 293 8.10 -1.10 4.52
N HIS A 294 8.49 -0.35 5.54
CA HIS A 294 9.74 -0.57 6.28
C HIS A 294 9.50 -0.65 7.78
N TYR A 295 10.51 -1.14 8.52
CA TYR A 295 10.46 -1.06 9.98
C TYR A 295 10.40 0.41 10.42
N ASN A 296 11.06 1.34 9.71
CA ASN A 296 10.95 2.77 9.99
C ASN A 296 9.51 3.29 9.82
N THR A 297 8.74 2.74 8.88
CA THR A 297 7.32 3.10 8.72
C THR A 297 6.51 2.64 9.92
N GLN A 298 6.70 1.38 10.36
CA GLN A 298 6.01 0.81 11.52
C GLN A 298 6.37 1.56 12.81
N LEU A 299 7.67 1.79 13.05
CA LEU A 299 8.14 2.55 14.21
C LEU A 299 7.79 4.05 14.10
N GLY A 300 7.71 4.63 12.91
CA GLY A 300 7.25 6.01 12.76
C GLY A 300 5.81 6.18 13.25
N LEU A 301 4.92 5.26 12.86
CA LEU A 301 3.52 5.27 13.28
C LEU A 301 3.36 5.02 14.79
N LEU A 302 4.06 4.02 15.34
CA LEU A 302 3.96 3.70 16.77
C LEU A 302 4.55 4.82 17.65
N ALA A 303 5.59 5.52 17.20
CA ALA A 303 6.13 6.68 17.89
C ALA A 303 5.20 7.89 17.81
N ALA A 304 4.48 8.07 16.70
CA ALA A 304 3.43 9.10 16.58
C ALA A 304 2.24 8.82 17.52
N LEU A 305 1.95 7.56 17.81
CA LEU A 305 0.99 7.15 18.84
C LEU A 305 1.55 7.31 20.28
N GLY A 306 2.87 7.47 20.44
CA GLY A 306 3.54 7.57 21.74
C GLY A 306 3.75 6.23 22.44
N LEU A 307 3.80 5.12 21.70
CA LEU A 307 3.88 3.77 22.26
C LEU A 307 5.21 3.53 23.02
N ASP A 308 6.34 4.02 22.50
CA ASP A 308 7.66 3.85 23.12
C ASP A 308 7.81 4.63 24.43
N ALA A 309 7.02 5.69 24.61
CA ALA A 309 6.99 6.50 25.83
C ALA A 309 6.11 5.90 26.95
N GLN A 310 5.38 4.81 26.69
CA GLN A 310 4.49 4.21 27.69
C GLN A 310 5.24 3.45 28.78
N ALA A 311 4.74 3.58 30.00
CA ALA A 311 5.14 2.79 31.15
C ALA A 311 4.19 1.60 31.40
N GLY A 312 4.63 0.64 32.22
CA GLY A 312 3.80 -0.48 32.69
C GLY A 312 4.13 -1.83 32.02
N ALA A 313 3.60 -2.90 32.60
CA ALA A 313 3.92 -4.28 32.22
C ALA A 313 3.51 -4.63 30.79
N ALA A 314 2.35 -4.15 30.32
CA ALA A 314 1.88 -4.40 28.96
C ALA A 314 2.81 -3.74 27.92
N ALA A 315 3.17 -2.48 28.13
CA ALA A 315 4.17 -1.78 27.30
C ALA A 315 5.55 -2.42 27.37
N ALA A 316 5.93 -3.00 28.52
CA ALA A 316 7.17 -3.75 28.68
C ALA A 316 7.19 -5.10 27.96
N ALA A 317 6.04 -5.74 27.77
CA ALA A 317 5.92 -7.00 27.06
C ALA A 317 6.01 -6.82 25.53
N PHE A 318 5.73 -5.63 25.01
CA PHE A 318 5.89 -5.32 23.59
C PHE A 318 7.36 -4.99 23.28
N VAL A 319 8.02 -5.88 22.52
CA VAL A 319 9.48 -5.88 22.36
C VAL A 319 10.00 -4.92 21.31
N TRP A 320 9.14 -4.42 20.41
CA TRP A 320 9.57 -3.37 19.48
C TRP A 320 9.91 -2.12 20.29
N TYR A 321 11.03 -1.47 19.97
CA TYR A 321 11.71 -0.43 20.77
C TYR A 321 12.50 -0.88 22.00
N ARG A 322 12.51 -2.18 22.35
CA ARG A 322 13.12 -2.65 23.59
C ARG A 322 13.84 -4.01 23.47
N PRO A 323 15.10 -4.07 23.02
CA PRO A 323 15.80 -3.30 22.00
C PRO A 323 15.61 -3.95 20.61
N SER A 324 14.42 -4.49 20.31
CA SER A 324 14.19 -5.21 19.05
C SER A 324 13.64 -4.28 17.97
N LEU A 325 14.08 -4.53 16.73
CA LEU A 325 13.40 -4.05 15.53
C LEU A 325 12.29 -5.04 15.13
N PRO A 326 11.21 -4.57 14.48
CA PRO A 326 10.28 -5.44 13.78
C PRO A 326 11.05 -6.36 12.85
N ARG A 327 10.90 -7.68 12.93
CA ARG A 327 11.62 -8.65 12.08
C ARG A 327 11.23 -8.52 10.60
N LEU A 328 12.03 -9.10 9.71
CA LEU A 328 11.70 -9.17 8.28
C LEU A 328 10.33 -9.84 8.09
N ALA A 329 9.53 -9.32 7.16
CA ALA A 329 8.13 -9.71 6.96
C ALA A 329 7.22 -9.54 8.21
N ALA A 330 7.59 -8.68 9.16
CA ALA A 330 6.70 -8.32 10.26
C ALA A 330 5.47 -7.55 9.77
N VAL A 331 4.33 -7.80 10.41
CA VAL A 331 3.04 -7.17 10.08
C VAL A 331 2.51 -6.47 11.33
N LEU A 332 2.20 -5.19 11.22
CA LEU A 332 1.42 -4.43 12.20
C LEU A 332 0.01 -4.27 11.62
N ALA A 333 -1.04 -4.51 12.40
CA ALA A 333 -2.42 -4.36 11.96
C ALA A 333 -3.27 -3.65 13.02
N PHE A 334 -4.11 -2.74 12.57
CA PHE A 334 -5.16 -2.09 13.35
C PHE A 334 -6.50 -2.64 12.88
N GLU A 335 -7.28 -3.13 13.82
CA GLU A 335 -8.56 -3.77 13.62
C GLU A 335 -9.66 -2.89 14.19
N LEU A 336 -10.69 -2.63 13.39
CA LEU A 336 -11.90 -1.94 13.80
C LEU A 336 -13.01 -2.96 14.03
N HIS A 337 -13.55 -3.03 15.24
CA HIS A 337 -14.63 -3.93 15.62
C HIS A 337 -15.90 -3.15 15.92
N ALA A 338 -17.04 -3.59 15.38
CA ALA A 338 -18.37 -3.15 15.79
C ALA A 338 -18.87 -4.05 16.92
N VAL A 339 -19.24 -3.45 18.05
CA VAL A 339 -19.64 -4.14 19.28
C VAL A 339 -21.04 -3.67 19.70
N PRO A 340 -22.00 -4.56 19.98
CA PRO A 340 -23.30 -4.16 20.51
C PRO A 340 -23.17 -3.46 21.87
N ALA A 341 -23.78 -2.28 22.07
CA ALA A 341 -23.66 -1.52 23.32
C ALA A 341 -24.23 -2.26 24.55
N THR A 342 -25.12 -3.23 24.37
CA THR A 342 -25.65 -4.07 25.46
C THR A 342 -24.61 -5.00 26.08
N ALA A 343 -23.48 -5.23 25.41
CA ALA A 343 -22.36 -6.00 25.95
C ALA A 343 -21.49 -5.21 26.95
N ALA A 344 -21.74 -3.90 27.13
CA ALA A 344 -20.84 -3.00 27.85
C ALA A 344 -21.06 -2.85 29.37
N ALA A 345 -22.02 -3.56 30.01
CA ALA A 345 -22.18 -3.46 31.48
C ALA A 345 -22.81 -4.68 32.17
N PRO A 346 -22.10 -5.36 33.09
CA PRO A 346 -22.70 -6.00 34.25
C PRO A 346 -22.79 -4.95 35.39
N GLY A 347 -23.66 -3.97 35.21
CA GLY A 347 -23.95 -2.95 36.23
C GLY A 347 -25.04 -3.42 37.18
N ASN A 348 -24.67 -3.70 38.41
CA ASN A 348 -25.55 -4.10 39.52
C ASN A 348 -26.61 -3.00 39.79
N GLY A 349 -27.85 -3.17 39.32
CA GLY A 349 -28.91 -2.18 39.46
C GLY A 349 -30.31 -2.78 39.33
N SER A 350 -31.10 -2.64 40.39
CA SER A 350 -32.41 -3.25 40.60
C SER A 350 -33.43 -2.96 39.49
N SER A 351 -34.13 -4.04 39.12
CA SER A 351 -35.27 -4.12 38.22
C SER A 351 -36.44 -3.18 38.57
N SER A 352 -36.83 -2.34 37.61
CA SER A 352 -38.21 -1.88 37.46
C SER A 352 -38.63 -2.07 36.01
N SER A 353 -39.48 -3.07 35.79
CA SER A 353 -40.03 -3.49 34.50
C SER A 353 -41.10 -2.52 34.02
N SER A 354 -40.84 -1.80 32.93
CA SER A 354 -41.87 -1.18 32.10
C SER A 354 -41.66 -1.59 30.65
N SER A 355 -42.56 -2.45 30.18
CA SER A 355 -42.62 -2.98 28.83
C SER A 355 -43.17 -1.93 27.86
N SER A 356 -42.29 -1.31 27.08
CA SER A 356 -42.67 -0.58 25.87
C SER A 356 -41.81 -1.09 24.71
N SER A 357 -42.46 -1.81 23.79
CA SER A 357 -41.92 -2.33 22.55
C SER A 357 -41.72 -1.20 21.53
N SER A 358 -40.71 -0.37 21.76
CA SER A 358 -40.11 0.45 20.71
C SER A 358 -38.88 -0.28 20.20
N SER A 359 -38.77 -0.48 18.89
CA SER A 359 -37.58 -1.00 18.22
C SER A 359 -36.42 -0.03 18.45
N SER A 360 -35.78 -0.13 19.62
CA SER A 360 -34.56 0.60 19.93
C SER A 360 -33.48 0.08 19.00
N ASN A 361 -33.07 0.89 18.02
CA ASN A 361 -31.83 0.66 17.29
C ASN A 361 -30.73 0.49 18.35
N ALA A 362 -30.29 -0.74 18.55
CA ALA A 362 -29.23 -1.03 19.50
C ALA A 362 -28.01 -0.21 19.08
N THR A 363 -27.57 0.69 19.96
CA THR A 363 -26.39 1.52 19.70
C THR A 363 -25.20 0.60 19.48
N VAL A 364 -24.46 0.81 18.39
CA VAL A 364 -23.21 0.10 18.10
C VAL A 364 -22.06 0.94 18.61
N MET A 365 -21.13 0.33 19.35
CA MET A 365 -19.87 0.94 19.75
C MET A 365 -18.75 0.40 18.87
N TYR A 366 -17.84 1.26 18.44
CA TYR A 366 -16.66 0.83 17.69
C TYR A 366 -15.43 0.74 18.60
N VAL A 367 -14.64 -0.32 18.43
CA VAL A 367 -13.42 -0.59 19.21
C VAL A 367 -12.25 -0.78 18.26
N VAL A 368 -11.13 -0.12 18.54
CA VAL A 368 -9.87 -0.26 17.82
C VAL A 368 -8.92 -1.14 18.62
N ARG A 369 -8.37 -2.17 17.96
CA ARG A 369 -7.32 -3.02 18.52
C ARG A 369 -6.11 -3.00 17.58
N ALA A 370 -4.90 -2.94 18.13
CA ALA A 370 -3.68 -3.13 17.36
C ALA A 370 -3.03 -4.48 17.68
N VAL A 371 -2.53 -5.17 16.66
CA VAL A 371 -1.80 -6.45 16.78
C VAL A 371 -0.56 -6.44 15.90
N ALA A 372 0.46 -7.20 16.29
CA ALA A 372 1.71 -7.33 15.55
C ALA A 372 2.11 -8.80 15.40
N GLN A 373 2.52 -9.20 14.20
CA GLN A 373 3.22 -10.44 13.92
C GLN A 373 4.70 -10.10 13.68
N ASP A 374 5.58 -10.54 14.57
CA ASP A 374 7.02 -10.23 14.48
C ASP A 374 7.76 -11.24 13.58
N GLY A 375 7.46 -11.18 12.28
CA GLY A 375 8.01 -12.06 11.26
C GLY A 375 7.11 -13.24 10.90
N PRO A 376 7.45 -14.01 9.84
CA PRO A 376 6.49 -14.80 9.09
C PRO A 376 5.97 -16.06 9.79
N SER A 377 6.63 -16.49 10.87
CA SER A 377 6.24 -17.64 11.69
C SER A 377 5.74 -17.26 13.08
N ALA A 378 5.77 -15.97 13.43
CA ALA A 378 5.31 -15.51 14.72
C ALA A 378 3.77 -15.51 14.78
N SER A 379 3.21 -15.80 15.95
CA SER A 379 1.80 -15.53 16.21
C SER A 379 1.58 -14.02 16.33
N PHE A 380 0.37 -13.56 16.02
CA PHE A 380 -0.03 -12.19 16.31
C PHE A 380 -0.10 -11.96 17.82
N ILE A 381 0.58 -10.94 18.31
CA ILE A 381 0.53 -10.45 19.68
C ILE A 381 -0.19 -9.12 19.74
N THR A 382 -0.79 -8.79 20.88
CA THR A 382 -1.47 -7.51 21.04
C THR A 382 -0.47 -6.37 21.23
N VAL A 383 -0.74 -5.22 20.59
CA VAL A 383 -0.01 -3.98 20.78
C VAL A 383 -0.77 -3.13 21.81
N PRO A 384 -0.13 -2.73 22.94
CA PRO A 384 -0.82 -2.09 24.05
C PRO A 384 -1.04 -0.60 23.79
N LEU A 385 -2.12 -0.23 23.08
CA LEU A 385 -2.38 1.17 22.72
C LEU A 385 -2.46 2.10 23.96
N PRO A 386 -1.99 3.36 23.89
CA PRO A 386 -2.05 4.29 25.03
C PRO A 386 -3.44 4.71 25.50
N CYS A 387 -4.43 4.62 24.62
CA CYS A 387 -5.83 4.85 24.96
C CYS A 387 -6.52 3.61 25.56
N ALA A 388 -5.78 2.51 25.78
CA ALA A 388 -6.39 1.25 26.18
C ALA A 388 -7.17 1.41 27.49
N SER A 389 -8.43 1.00 27.48
CA SER A 389 -9.33 1.16 28.62
C SER A 389 -9.98 -0.16 29.00
N ALA A 390 -10.28 -0.32 30.30
CA ALA A 390 -10.98 -1.50 30.79
C ALA A 390 -12.37 -1.64 30.13
N ALA A 391 -13.02 -0.52 29.80
CA ALA A 391 -14.32 -0.50 29.12
C ALA A 391 -14.23 -1.06 27.69
N ALA A 392 -13.27 -0.59 26.89
CA ALA A 392 -13.05 -1.08 25.54
C ALA A 392 -12.65 -2.57 25.52
N ALA A 393 -11.75 -2.95 26.43
CA ALA A 393 -11.34 -4.34 26.60
C ALA A 393 -12.51 -5.24 27.02
N ALA A 394 -13.33 -4.82 27.98
CA ALA A 394 -14.48 -5.59 28.45
C ALA A 394 -15.54 -5.75 27.34
N ALA A 395 -15.84 -4.69 26.61
CA ALA A 395 -16.80 -4.74 25.51
C ALA A 395 -16.35 -5.66 24.38
N LEU A 396 -15.08 -5.55 23.96
CA LEU A 396 -14.52 -6.44 22.94
C LEU A 396 -14.47 -7.88 23.43
N ALA A 397 -14.03 -8.13 24.67
CA ALA A 397 -13.98 -9.48 25.24
C ALA A 397 -15.38 -10.10 25.32
N ALA A 398 -16.38 -9.37 25.82
CA ALA A 398 -17.76 -9.85 25.92
C ALA A 398 -18.33 -10.23 24.55
N ALA A 399 -18.09 -9.37 23.56
CA ALA A 399 -18.61 -9.55 22.22
C ALA A 399 -17.88 -10.65 21.43
N VAL A 400 -16.57 -10.83 21.60
CA VAL A 400 -15.85 -11.96 20.98
C VAL A 400 -16.18 -13.28 21.70
N ASN A 401 -16.41 -13.26 23.02
CA ASN A 401 -16.78 -14.46 23.80
C ASN A 401 -18.17 -14.99 23.49
N ALA A 402 -19.11 -14.13 23.10
CA ALA A 402 -20.45 -14.55 22.66
C ALA A 402 -20.41 -15.48 21.43
N GLY A 403 -19.33 -15.45 20.64
CA GLY A 403 -19.08 -16.35 19.50
C GLY A 403 -18.05 -17.45 19.75
N ALA A 404 -17.46 -17.55 20.95
CA ALA A 404 -16.37 -18.48 21.22
C ALA A 404 -16.87 -19.94 21.27
N ALA A 405 -16.24 -20.82 20.50
CA ALA A 405 -16.60 -22.24 20.44
C ALA A 405 -16.28 -23.01 21.74
N ASN A 406 -15.35 -22.52 22.58
CA ASN A 406 -14.96 -23.13 23.85
C ASN A 406 -14.26 -22.13 24.80
N ALA A 407 -14.01 -22.56 26.04
CA ALA A 407 -13.39 -21.74 27.09
C ALA A 407 -11.94 -21.29 26.77
N THR A 408 -11.16 -22.11 26.04
CA THR A 408 -9.80 -21.76 25.63
C THR A 408 -9.82 -20.61 24.62
N ALA A 409 -10.74 -20.66 23.64
CA ALA A 409 -10.96 -19.56 22.71
C ALA A 409 -11.40 -18.29 23.46
N ALA A 410 -12.32 -18.42 24.43
CA ALA A 410 -12.76 -17.28 25.24
C ALA A 410 -11.62 -16.63 26.05
N ALA A 411 -10.73 -17.44 26.64
CA ALA A 411 -9.55 -16.93 27.37
C ALA A 411 -8.55 -16.23 26.43
N ALA A 412 -8.29 -16.80 25.25
CA ALA A 412 -7.46 -16.16 24.23
C ALA A 412 -8.06 -14.83 23.74
N ASN A 413 -9.38 -14.78 23.59
CA ASN A 413 -10.11 -13.59 23.17
C ASN A 413 -10.09 -12.49 24.24
N ALA A 414 -10.22 -12.83 25.52
CA ALA A 414 -10.09 -11.90 26.63
C ALA A 414 -8.66 -11.32 26.73
N ALA A 415 -7.63 -12.16 26.59
CA ALA A 415 -6.24 -11.69 26.52
C ALA A 415 -6.01 -10.80 25.28
N ALA A 416 -6.64 -11.13 24.16
CA ALA A 416 -6.58 -10.34 22.93
C ALA A 416 -7.40 -9.03 22.99
N ALA A 417 -8.23 -8.82 24.01
CA ALA A 417 -8.94 -7.56 24.22
C ALA A 417 -8.12 -6.55 25.05
N VAL A 418 -7.08 -7.01 25.76
CA VAL A 418 -6.14 -6.15 26.50
C VAL A 418 -5.43 -5.23 25.51
N GLY A 419 -5.49 -3.91 25.73
CA GLY A 419 -4.84 -2.94 24.84
C GLY A 419 -5.76 -2.32 23.78
N ALA A 420 -7.06 -2.66 23.76
CA ALA A 420 -8.04 -2.06 22.87
C ALA A 420 -8.55 -0.69 23.38
N CYS A 421 -8.91 0.20 22.45
CA CYS A 421 -9.51 1.51 22.72
C CYS A 421 -10.91 1.58 22.11
N THR A 422 -11.81 2.39 22.67
CA THR A 422 -12.98 2.80 21.88
C THR A 422 -12.49 3.62 20.68
N LEU A 423 -13.26 3.68 19.59
CA LEU A 423 -12.90 4.51 18.44
C LEU A 423 -12.76 5.97 18.87
N ASP A 424 -13.64 6.47 19.74
CA ASP A 424 -13.58 7.85 20.25
C ASP A 424 -12.31 8.10 21.08
N ASP A 425 -11.93 7.18 21.97
CA ASP A 425 -10.68 7.29 22.73
C ASP A 425 -9.46 7.23 21.81
N PHE A 426 -9.52 6.40 20.76
CA PHE A 426 -8.45 6.32 19.76
C PHE A 426 -8.34 7.63 18.96
N VAL A 427 -9.47 8.22 18.56
CA VAL A 427 -9.52 9.53 17.88
C VAL A 427 -8.96 10.62 18.80
N ALA A 428 -9.38 10.66 20.06
CA ALA A 428 -8.87 11.63 21.04
C ALA A 428 -7.35 11.50 21.26
N LEU A 429 -6.81 10.27 21.19
CA LEU A 429 -5.38 10.02 21.24
C LEU A 429 -4.66 10.43 19.95
N ALA A 430 -5.20 10.07 18.79
CA ALA A 430 -4.50 10.12 17.51
C ALA A 430 -4.63 11.46 16.81
N ALA A 431 -5.82 12.09 16.82
CA ALA A 431 -6.10 13.30 16.06
C ALA A 431 -5.13 14.45 16.35
N PRO A 432 -4.81 14.78 17.63
CA PRO A 432 -3.86 15.86 17.94
C PRO A 432 -2.42 15.60 17.47
N ARG A 433 -2.10 14.36 17.08
CA ARG A 433 -0.79 13.93 16.62
C ARG A 433 -0.76 13.63 15.12
N SER A 434 -1.92 13.63 14.46
CA SER A 434 -2.04 13.40 13.03
C SER A 434 -1.73 14.68 12.23
N MET A 435 -1.35 14.51 10.97
CA MET A 435 -1.15 15.60 10.01
C MET A 435 -1.97 15.29 8.75
N PRO A 436 -3.28 15.61 8.75
CA PRO A 436 -4.19 15.21 7.68
C PRO A 436 -3.79 15.82 6.34
N GLU A 437 -3.42 17.10 6.34
CA GLU A 437 -3.01 17.78 5.13
C GLU A 437 -1.50 17.64 4.89
N ALA A 438 -1.13 17.48 3.63
CA ALA A 438 0.29 17.51 3.26
C ALA A 438 0.94 18.83 3.66
N ALA A 439 0.20 19.95 3.59
CA ALA A 439 0.66 21.27 4.01
C ALA A 439 1.12 21.31 5.48
N ASP A 440 0.37 20.67 6.38
CA ASP A 440 0.72 20.60 7.81
C ASP A 440 2.05 19.87 8.01
N TRP A 441 2.22 18.74 7.30
CA TRP A 441 3.47 17.98 7.34
C TRP A 441 4.64 18.77 6.76
N CYS A 442 4.44 19.46 5.64
CA CYS A 442 5.46 20.28 5.01
C CYS A 442 5.93 21.42 5.93
N ALA A 443 4.98 22.11 6.58
CA ALA A 443 5.28 23.16 7.54
C ALA A 443 6.02 22.60 8.77
N ALA A 444 5.58 21.46 9.32
CA ALA A 444 6.22 20.83 10.47
C ALA A 444 7.64 20.31 10.16
N CYS A 445 7.86 19.80 8.95
CA CYS A 445 9.14 19.28 8.52
C CYS A 445 10.09 20.34 7.95
N GLY A 446 9.58 21.50 7.54
CA GLY A 446 10.34 22.49 6.77
C GLY A 446 10.81 21.93 5.43
N ASN A 447 9.98 21.12 4.76
CA ASN A 447 10.32 20.54 3.45
C ASN A 447 9.65 21.34 2.32
N ASP A 448 10.44 21.76 1.35
CA ASP A 448 9.98 22.46 0.14
C ASP A 448 10.19 21.66 -1.16
N ASP A 449 10.83 20.49 -1.08
CA ASP A 449 11.28 19.71 -2.23
C ASP A 449 10.28 18.64 -2.68
N VAL A 450 9.41 18.19 -1.77
CA VAL A 450 8.34 17.24 -2.10
C VAL A 450 7.27 17.96 -2.91
N SER A 451 6.76 17.35 -3.98
CA SER A 451 5.75 17.97 -4.86
C SER A 451 4.51 18.44 -4.09
N ALA A 452 4.05 17.69 -3.09
CA ALA A 452 2.93 18.10 -2.24
C ALA A 452 3.24 19.40 -1.45
N CYS A 453 4.48 19.57 -1.00
CA CYS A 453 4.91 20.80 -0.31
C CYS A 453 5.02 21.99 -1.24
N ARG A 454 5.57 21.79 -2.45
CA ARG A 454 5.57 22.84 -3.49
C ARG A 454 4.16 23.31 -3.82
N LEU A 455 3.21 22.38 -3.96
CA LEU A 455 1.81 22.70 -4.23
C LEU A 455 1.16 23.45 -3.06
N ALA A 456 1.36 22.99 -1.82
CA ALA A 456 0.85 23.66 -0.64
C ALA A 456 1.38 25.11 -0.52
N ARG A 457 2.66 25.32 -0.81
CA ARG A 457 3.26 26.67 -0.81
C ARG A 457 2.66 27.58 -1.90
N LEU A 458 2.52 27.07 -3.13
CA LEU A 458 1.89 27.82 -4.22
C LEU A 458 0.44 28.19 -3.91
N GLN A 459 -0.31 27.32 -3.21
CA GLN A 459 -1.66 27.62 -2.75
C GLN A 459 -1.68 28.72 -1.68
N ALA A 460 -0.71 28.72 -0.76
CA ALA A 460 -0.57 29.75 0.27
C ALA A 460 -0.16 31.11 -0.33
N GLU A 461 0.76 31.13 -1.29
CA GLU A 461 1.21 32.34 -1.99
C GLU A 461 0.13 32.92 -2.92
N GLY A 462 -0.65 32.06 -3.58
CA GLY A 462 -1.73 32.47 -4.49
C GLY A 462 -3.04 32.87 -3.79
N GLY A 463 -3.16 32.66 -2.47
CA GLY A 463 -4.38 32.87 -1.68
C GLY A 463 -4.50 34.24 -1.00
N GLY A 464 -3.56 35.16 -1.20
CA GLY A 464 -3.49 36.45 -0.50
C GLY A 464 -4.39 37.58 -1.04
N GLY A 465 -5.27 37.31 -2.00
CA GLY A 465 -6.21 38.29 -2.54
C GLY A 465 -7.64 37.97 -2.15
N ASP A 466 -8.22 38.77 -1.26
CA ASP A 466 -9.61 38.70 -0.76
C ASP A 466 -10.69 38.95 -1.86
N GLU A 467 -10.33 38.84 -3.15
CA GLU A 467 -11.25 38.89 -4.30
C GLU A 467 -11.59 37.48 -4.85
N GLY A 468 -11.36 36.46 -4.02
CA GLY A 468 -11.30 35.02 -4.32
C GLY A 468 -12.53 34.36 -4.94
N GLU A 469 -13.72 34.96 -4.87
CA GLU A 469 -14.92 34.43 -5.54
C GLU A 469 -15.08 34.93 -6.99
N ALA A 470 -14.65 36.15 -7.29
CA ALA A 470 -14.83 36.73 -8.62
C ALA A 470 -13.90 36.09 -9.66
N TRP A 471 -12.65 35.79 -9.28
CA TRP A 471 -11.67 35.24 -10.22
C TRP A 471 -11.94 33.76 -10.58
N LYS A 472 -12.44 32.95 -9.62
CA LYS A 472 -12.81 31.55 -9.88
C LYS A 472 -13.98 31.44 -10.86
N ILE A 473 -14.95 32.36 -10.77
CA ILE A 473 -16.04 32.46 -11.74
C ILE A 473 -15.50 32.99 -13.09
N ALA A 474 -14.64 34.00 -13.09
CA ALA A 474 -14.09 34.57 -14.33
C ALA A 474 -13.22 33.58 -15.13
N VAL A 475 -12.35 32.81 -14.48
CA VAL A 475 -11.48 31.84 -15.19
C VAL A 475 -12.27 30.62 -15.67
N SER A 476 -13.25 30.14 -14.90
CA SER A 476 -14.15 29.09 -15.37
C SER A 476 -14.98 29.56 -16.57
N VAL A 477 -15.54 30.77 -16.53
CA VAL A 477 -16.30 31.33 -17.65
C VAL A 477 -15.42 31.53 -18.88
N VAL A 478 -14.23 32.12 -18.75
CA VAL A 478 -13.33 32.38 -19.90
C VAL A 478 -12.82 31.08 -20.53
N VAL A 479 -12.38 30.11 -19.73
CA VAL A 479 -11.89 28.82 -20.27
C VAL A 479 -13.01 28.04 -20.94
N THR A 480 -14.22 28.06 -20.39
CA THR A 480 -15.36 27.35 -20.98
C THR A 480 -15.85 28.06 -22.24
N PHE A 481 -15.92 29.40 -22.26
CA PHE A 481 -16.38 30.15 -23.43
C PHE A 481 -15.38 30.10 -24.59
N VAL A 482 -14.09 30.32 -24.32
CA VAL A 482 -13.03 30.28 -25.34
C VAL A 482 -12.83 28.85 -25.84
N GLY A 483 -12.83 27.86 -24.95
CA GLY A 483 -12.76 26.45 -25.33
C GLY A 483 -13.94 26.02 -26.22
N SER A 484 -15.16 26.46 -25.88
CA SER A 484 -16.37 26.17 -26.68
C SER A 484 -16.33 26.85 -28.05
N LEU A 485 -15.87 28.09 -28.14
CA LEU A 485 -15.75 28.82 -29.40
C LEU A 485 -14.70 28.18 -30.33
N LEU A 486 -13.57 27.73 -29.79
CA LEU A 486 -12.55 27.02 -30.56
C LEU A 486 -13.07 25.68 -31.11
N LEU A 487 -13.79 24.91 -30.28
CA LEU A 487 -14.42 23.66 -30.73
C LEU A 487 -15.48 23.89 -31.80
N ALA A 488 -16.31 24.94 -31.65
CA ALA A 488 -17.31 25.31 -32.65
C ALA A 488 -16.66 25.75 -33.98
N ALA A 489 -15.59 26.56 -33.91
CA ALA A 489 -14.85 26.98 -35.10
C ALA A 489 -14.19 25.80 -35.83
N LEU A 490 -13.62 24.84 -35.09
CA LEU A 490 -13.08 23.61 -35.66
C LEU A 490 -14.18 22.75 -36.32
N ALA A 491 -15.34 22.61 -35.68
CA ALA A 491 -16.47 21.86 -36.24
C ALA A 491 -16.97 22.50 -37.55
N VAL A 492 -17.10 23.84 -37.60
CA VAL A 492 -17.47 24.57 -38.82
C VAL A 492 -16.40 24.38 -39.90
N GLY A 493 -15.11 24.49 -39.55
CA GLY A 493 -14.02 24.26 -40.50
C GLY A 493 -14.04 22.86 -41.12
N VAL A 494 -14.25 21.82 -40.31
CA VAL A 494 -14.37 20.43 -40.78
C VAL A 494 -15.60 20.24 -41.67
N TRP A 495 -16.74 20.85 -41.30
CA TRP A 495 -17.96 20.79 -42.09
C TRP A 495 -17.80 21.47 -43.46
N SER A 496 -17.25 22.68 -43.49
CA SER A 496 -16.97 23.43 -44.72
C SER A 496 -16.01 22.67 -45.64
N TYR A 497 -14.95 22.07 -45.08
CA TYR A 497 -14.01 21.25 -45.83
C TYR A 497 -14.71 20.02 -46.46
N CYS A 498 -15.52 19.30 -45.68
CA CYS A 498 -16.29 18.17 -46.18
C CYS A 498 -17.29 18.57 -47.28
N ALA A 499 -17.96 19.73 -47.14
CA ALA A 499 -18.92 20.23 -48.12
C ALA A 499 -18.25 20.57 -49.46
N VAL A 500 -17.08 21.22 -49.42
CA VAL A 500 -16.29 21.52 -50.64
C VAL A 500 -15.85 20.24 -51.34
N ARG A 501 -15.36 19.26 -50.58
CA ARG A 501 -14.91 17.98 -51.14
C ARG A 501 -16.05 17.20 -51.80
N ARG A 502 -17.25 17.20 -51.22
CA ARG A 502 -18.44 16.60 -51.85
C ARG A 502 -18.83 17.28 -53.16
N ARG A 503 -18.75 18.62 -53.24
CA ARG A 503 -19.01 19.37 -54.47
C ARG A 503 -17.99 19.02 -55.58
N GLN A 504 -16.71 18.89 -55.22
CA GLN A 504 -15.68 18.48 -56.18
C GLN A 504 -15.91 17.05 -56.72
N GLN A 505 -16.32 16.11 -55.87
CA GLN A 505 -16.66 14.75 -56.30
C GLN A 505 -17.87 14.71 -57.24
N GLN A 506 -18.90 15.54 -56.99
CA GLN A 506 -20.06 15.64 -57.87
C GLN A 506 -19.70 16.23 -59.24
N GLN A 507 -18.79 17.21 -59.30
CA GLN A 507 -18.30 17.74 -60.58
C GLN A 507 -17.50 16.70 -61.38
N GLN A 508 -16.70 15.85 -60.73
CA GLN A 508 -15.98 14.79 -61.42
C GLN A 508 -16.91 13.71 -62.02
N GLN A 509 -18.06 13.44 -61.40
CA GLN A 509 -19.04 12.49 -61.95
C GLN A 509 -19.80 13.05 -63.17
N GLN A 510 -20.00 14.36 -63.27
CA GLN A 510 -20.67 14.97 -64.43
C GLN A 510 -19.81 15.02 -65.70
N TYR A 511 -18.48 14.92 -65.59
CA TYR A 511 -17.58 14.94 -66.75
C TYR A 511 -17.12 13.55 -67.22
N GLY A 512 -17.57 12.46 -66.59
CA GLY A 512 -17.09 11.10 -66.84
C GLY A 512 -17.94 10.21 -67.76
N THR A 513 -19.09 10.68 -68.27
CA THR A 513 -19.99 9.84 -69.08
C THR A 513 -20.12 10.37 -70.50
N GLY A 514 -19.21 9.95 -71.37
CA GLY A 514 -19.33 10.12 -72.82
C GLY A 514 -18.32 9.24 -73.54
N VAL A 515 -18.75 8.60 -74.63
CA VAL A 515 -18.03 7.62 -75.48
C VAL A 515 -18.07 6.18 -74.93
N GLY A 516 -18.58 5.14 -75.58
CA GLY A 516 -19.37 4.87 -76.79
C GLY A 516 -19.83 3.40 -76.66
N GLY A 517 -21.01 2.96 -77.13
CA GLY A 517 -21.32 2.64 -78.53
C GLY A 517 -20.44 1.48 -79.02
N ALA A 518 -20.90 0.34 -79.54
CA ALA A 518 -22.20 -0.24 -79.83
C ALA A 518 -21.99 -1.75 -80.12
N ASP A 519 -23.09 -2.46 -80.39
CA ASP A 519 -23.20 -3.78 -81.06
C ASP A 519 -22.91 -5.05 -80.25
N SER A 520 -23.58 -6.18 -80.49
CA SER A 520 -24.96 -6.51 -80.85
C SER A 520 -25.06 -8.05 -80.75
N HIS A 521 -26.25 -8.55 -80.48
CA HIS A 521 -26.72 -9.93 -80.71
C HIS A 521 -26.13 -11.10 -79.89
N GLY A 522 -27.04 -11.75 -79.14
CA GLY A 522 -27.52 -13.05 -79.61
C GLY A 522 -27.45 -14.22 -78.62
N MET A 523 -28.65 -14.72 -78.29
CA MET A 523 -29.01 -16.12 -78.04
C MET A 523 -28.75 -16.78 -76.67
N SER A 524 -29.87 -16.94 -75.96
CA SER A 524 -30.54 -18.22 -75.62
C SER A 524 -29.81 -19.32 -74.82
N SER A 525 -30.40 -19.57 -73.66
CA SER A 525 -30.77 -20.87 -73.07
C SER A 525 -29.72 -21.95 -72.77
N SER A 526 -29.81 -22.37 -71.51
CA SER A 526 -29.86 -23.76 -71.01
C SER A 526 -28.56 -24.54 -70.74
N PHE A 527 -28.71 -25.44 -69.77
CA PHE A 527 -27.88 -26.58 -69.35
C PHE A 527 -26.94 -26.43 -68.13
N LEU A 528 -27.34 -27.16 -67.08
CA LEU A 528 -26.60 -27.76 -65.96
C LEU A 528 -25.41 -28.65 -66.43
N PRO A 529 -24.62 -29.32 -65.56
CA PRO A 529 -24.23 -29.08 -64.15
C PRO A 529 -22.71 -29.27 -63.90
N GLY A 530 -22.28 -28.91 -62.68
CA GLY A 530 -21.24 -29.68 -61.96
C GLY A 530 -19.83 -29.08 -61.92
N GLY A 531 -19.20 -29.19 -60.75
CA GLY A 531 -17.75 -29.02 -60.61
C GLY A 531 -17.35 -28.22 -59.37
N LYS A 532 -16.98 -28.94 -58.29
CA LYS A 532 -16.25 -28.40 -57.15
C LYS A 532 -14.88 -27.88 -57.59
N ALA A 533 -14.53 -26.65 -57.25
CA ALA A 533 -13.15 -26.25 -56.89
C ALA A 533 -13.09 -24.82 -56.34
N ALA A 534 -12.37 -24.72 -55.22
CA ALA A 534 -11.41 -23.67 -54.84
C ALA A 534 -11.78 -22.17 -54.81
N ALA A 535 -11.35 -21.57 -53.68
CA ALA A 535 -10.68 -20.28 -53.57
C ALA A 535 -11.48 -19.00 -53.89
N GLY A 536 -11.92 -18.33 -52.81
CA GLY A 536 -12.20 -16.90 -52.79
C GLY A 536 -11.36 -16.20 -51.73
N LYS A 537 -10.16 -15.72 -52.09
CA LYS A 537 -9.48 -14.63 -51.39
C LYS A 537 -9.79 -13.35 -52.15
N ALA A 538 -10.51 -12.43 -51.50
CA ALA A 538 -10.68 -11.06 -51.97
C ALA A 538 -9.40 -10.23 -51.70
N PRO A 539 -9.16 -9.18 -52.51
CA PRO A 539 -7.85 -8.54 -52.63
C PRO A 539 -7.60 -7.49 -51.53
N GLY A 540 -6.33 -7.40 -51.14
CA GLY A 540 -5.81 -6.33 -50.31
C GLY A 540 -5.38 -5.10 -51.11
N CYS A 541 -5.31 -3.97 -50.42
CA CYS A 541 -4.51 -2.81 -50.79
C CYS A 541 -3.82 -2.30 -49.52
N PHE A 542 -2.56 -2.68 -49.30
CA PHE A 542 -1.43 -1.75 -49.33
C PHE A 542 -0.13 -2.56 -49.27
N ARG A 543 0.78 -2.23 -50.19
CA ARG A 543 2.00 -2.96 -50.51
C ARG A 543 3.18 -2.00 -50.36
N GLY A 544 4.29 -2.52 -49.87
CA GLY A 544 5.65 -1.97 -50.04
C GLY A 544 6.13 -1.19 -48.81
N VAL A 545 7.36 -1.35 -48.33
CA VAL A 545 8.61 -1.91 -48.90
C VAL A 545 9.47 -2.29 -47.66
N GLY A 546 9.98 -3.52 -47.49
CA GLY A 546 11.19 -4.09 -48.13
C GLY A 546 12.46 -3.49 -47.49
N GLY A 547 13.44 -4.23 -46.95
CA GLY A 547 13.67 -5.66 -46.86
C GLY A 547 14.80 -5.96 -45.86
N ALA A 548 14.82 -7.20 -45.37
CA ALA A 548 15.80 -7.71 -44.42
C ALA A 548 17.02 -8.30 -45.16
N GLY A 549 18.21 -7.93 -44.72
CA GLY A 549 19.47 -8.60 -45.08
C GLY A 549 20.02 -9.37 -43.87
N ARG A 550 20.10 -10.70 -43.99
CA ARG A 550 20.88 -11.56 -43.09
C ARG A 550 22.37 -11.39 -43.38
N GLY A 551 23.19 -11.32 -42.33
CA GLY A 551 24.64 -11.47 -42.43
C GLY A 551 25.24 -11.98 -41.12
N LYS A 552 25.73 -13.23 -41.13
CA LYS A 552 26.66 -13.78 -40.13
C LYS A 552 28.05 -13.17 -40.38
N GLY A 553 28.78 -12.81 -39.33
CA GLY A 553 30.20 -12.45 -39.43
C GLY A 553 30.84 -12.27 -38.06
N ARG A 554 32.03 -12.86 -37.87
CA ARG A 554 32.84 -12.94 -36.64
C ARG A 554 33.57 -11.63 -36.30
N GLY A 555 33.83 -11.45 -34.99
CA GLY A 555 35.14 -11.09 -34.43
C GLY A 555 35.52 -9.61 -34.34
N GLY A 556 36.20 -9.24 -33.25
CA GLY A 556 37.01 -8.02 -33.15
C GLY A 556 36.79 -7.21 -31.87
N ALA A 557 37.86 -7.07 -31.10
CA ALA A 557 37.99 -6.20 -29.92
C ALA A 557 38.13 -4.70 -30.31
N GLY A 558 37.98 -3.82 -29.31
CA GLY A 558 38.60 -2.49 -29.33
C GLY A 558 37.66 -1.31 -29.03
N ASP A 559 37.86 -0.74 -27.85
CA ASP A 559 37.86 0.69 -27.48
C ASP A 559 36.73 1.65 -27.84
N GLY A 560 36.22 2.28 -26.76
CA GLY A 560 35.97 3.73 -26.68
C GLY A 560 34.73 4.27 -27.38
N LEU A 561 33.85 4.92 -26.61
CA LEU A 561 33.52 6.34 -26.77
C LEU A 561 32.40 6.79 -25.82
N ASP A 562 32.73 7.91 -25.17
CA ASP A 562 31.94 9.06 -24.74
C ASP A 562 30.42 8.96 -24.50
N SER A 563 30.11 9.32 -23.26
CA SER A 563 28.85 9.81 -22.75
C SER A 563 28.44 11.14 -23.41
N ALA A 564 27.31 11.16 -24.10
CA ALA A 564 26.60 12.39 -24.42
C ALA A 564 25.08 12.18 -24.39
N GLU A 565 24.45 12.89 -23.45
CA GLU A 565 23.24 13.70 -23.65
C GLU A 565 21.98 12.98 -24.19
N LEU A 566 21.16 12.47 -23.27
CA LEU A 566 19.74 12.16 -23.52
C LEU A 566 18.86 13.10 -22.70
N ALA A 567 18.41 14.17 -23.35
CA ALA A 567 17.39 15.07 -22.86
C ALA A 567 16.06 14.32 -22.71
N GLN A 568 15.49 14.32 -21.50
CA GLN A 568 14.17 13.77 -21.20
C GLN A 568 13.09 14.80 -21.53
N ALA A 569 12.12 14.42 -22.37
CA ALA A 569 10.92 15.18 -22.64
C ALA A 569 9.91 15.07 -21.47
N PRO A 570 9.15 16.12 -21.14
CA PRO A 570 8.19 16.08 -20.04
C PRO A 570 6.87 15.42 -20.46
N PHE A 571 6.48 14.36 -19.75
CA PHE A 571 5.11 13.83 -19.78
C PHE A 571 4.27 14.56 -18.71
N HIS A 572 3.27 15.32 -19.15
CA HIS A 572 2.25 15.90 -18.29
C HIS A 572 1.14 14.87 -18.01
N TYR A 573 0.88 14.57 -16.74
CA TYR A 573 -0.37 13.94 -16.30
C TYR A 573 -1.19 14.95 -15.50
N SER A 574 -2.41 15.20 -15.96
CA SER A 574 -3.44 15.98 -15.27
C SER A 574 -4.16 15.08 -14.26
N SER A 575 -4.12 15.44 -12.98
CA SER A 575 -4.85 14.78 -11.90
C SER A 575 -6.23 15.43 -11.72
N ALA A 576 -7.23 14.95 -12.47
CA ALA A 576 -8.62 15.31 -12.24
C ALA A 576 -9.56 14.22 -12.82
N ALA A 577 -9.62 13.05 -12.17
CA ALA A 577 -10.71 12.08 -12.35
C ALA A 577 -10.58 10.97 -11.30
N ALA A 578 -10.99 11.24 -10.07
CA ALA A 578 -11.23 10.20 -9.07
C ALA A 578 -12.40 10.61 -8.16
N HIS A 579 -13.52 10.96 -8.78
CA HIS A 579 -14.85 10.91 -8.17
C HIS A 579 -15.84 10.70 -9.31
N GLN A 580 -16.61 9.61 -9.22
CA GLN A 580 -17.47 8.96 -10.23
C GLN A 580 -16.81 7.76 -10.91
N ILE A 581 -16.89 6.61 -10.24
CA ILE A 581 -17.55 5.36 -10.68
C ILE A 581 -17.89 4.58 -9.42
#